data_AF-A0AAQ2FU62-F1
#
_entry.id   AF-A0AAQ2FU62-F1
#
_cell.length_a   1.000
_cell.length_b   1.000
_cell.length_c   1.000
_cell.angle_alpha   90.00
_cell.angle_beta   90.00
_cell.angle_gamma   90.00
#
_symmetry.space_group_name_H-M   'P 1'
#
loop_
_entity.id
_entity.type
_entity.pdbx_description
1 polymer ?
#
loop_
_entity_poly.entity_id
_entity_poly.type
_entity_poly.pdbx_seq_one_letter_code
_entity_poly.pdbx_strand_id
1 'polypeptide(L)'
;MAPQDRISRLAQQIGDRLQNASQAPEDIQKGVQQVVRGAFDRLELVSREDFDILMDVLQRTRSRVEALERQVASLEAAVEASSNTASTPVEAEVPPAPVHPSGTTKPTSDKPSTDDTE
;
A
#
# COMPACT_ATOMS: atom_id res chain seq x y z
N MET A 1 17.24 -0.86 16.58
CA MET A 1 17.72 -1.94 17.48
C MET A 1 16.80 -3.11 17.26
N ALA A 2 17.29 -4.18 16.63
CA ALA A 2 16.43 -5.21 16.06
C ALA A 2 15.74 -5.99 17.21
N PRO A 3 14.43 -6.30 17.12
CA PRO A 3 13.74 -7.08 18.15
C PRO A 3 14.38 -8.46 18.39
N GLN A 4 15.09 -9.00 17.38
CA GLN A 4 15.87 -10.24 17.43
C GLN A 4 17.01 -10.19 18.46
N ASP A 5 17.60 -9.02 18.67
CA ASP A 5 18.72 -8.84 19.62
C ASP A 5 18.25 -8.97 21.07
N ARG A 6 17.01 -8.56 21.36
CA ARG A 6 16.44 -8.60 22.72
C ARG A 6 16.09 -10.01 23.13
N ILE A 7 15.52 -10.79 22.21
CA ILE A 7 15.19 -12.20 22.44
C ILE A 7 16.47 -13.03 22.60
N SER A 8 17.50 -12.80 21.76
CA SER A 8 18.77 -13.50 21.90
C SER A 8 19.45 -13.25 23.24
N ARG A 9 19.46 -12.00 23.73
CA ARG A 9 20.01 -11.69 25.07
C ARG A 9 19.22 -12.37 26.19
N LEU A 10 17.89 -12.40 26.08
CA LEU A 10 17.04 -13.08 27.06
C LEU A 10 17.29 -14.59 27.05
N ALA A 11 17.38 -15.21 25.86
CA ALA A 11 17.68 -16.62 25.69
C ALA A 11 19.04 -16.97 26.29
N GLN A 12 20.06 -16.14 26.04
CA GLN A 12 21.39 -16.32 26.62
C GLN A 12 21.35 -16.22 28.15
N GLN A 13 20.70 -15.20 28.71
CA GLN A 13 20.58 -15.02 30.16
C GLN A 13 19.80 -16.15 30.83
N ILE A 14 18.76 -16.67 30.20
CA ILE A 14 17.99 -17.82 30.70
C ILE A 14 18.85 -19.09 30.62
N GLY A 15 19.55 -19.30 29.51
CA GLY A 15 20.48 -20.42 29.33
C GLY A 15 21.54 -20.45 30.43
N ASP A 16 22.23 -19.33 30.65
CA ASP A 16 23.27 -19.21 31.68
C ASP A 16 22.70 -19.48 33.09
N ARG A 17 21.51 -18.94 33.41
CA ARG A 17 20.86 -19.17 34.72
C ARG A 17 20.39 -20.61 34.90
N LEU A 18 19.86 -21.24 33.86
CA LEU A 18 19.41 -22.63 33.89
C LEU A 18 20.60 -23.59 34.01
N GLN A 19 21.71 -23.29 33.33
CA GLN A 19 22.93 -24.09 33.39
C GLN A 19 23.56 -24.03 34.78
N ASN A 20 23.57 -22.85 35.41
CA ASN A 20 23.95 -22.72 36.82
C ASN A 20 23.01 -23.48 37.77
N ALA A 21 21.70 -23.47 37.50
CA ALA A 21 20.73 -24.23 38.28
C ALA A 21 20.84 -25.76 38.09
N SER A 22 21.30 -26.23 36.92
CA SER A 22 21.55 -27.66 36.67
C SER A 22 22.75 -28.24 37.43
N GLN A 23 23.63 -27.38 37.95
CA GLN A 23 24.73 -27.78 38.84
C GLN A 23 24.29 -27.84 40.32
N ALA A 24 23.04 -27.49 40.63
CA ALA A 24 22.48 -27.54 41.98
C ALA A 24 21.95 -28.95 42.32
N PRO A 25 21.77 -29.28 43.60
CA PRO A 25 21.17 -30.55 44.03
C PRO A 25 19.82 -30.84 43.35
N GLU A 26 19.51 -32.13 43.10
CA GLU A 26 18.31 -32.56 42.36
C GLU A 26 17.00 -31.95 42.86
N ASP A 27 16.85 -31.75 44.17
CA ASP A 27 15.64 -31.18 44.77
C ASP A 27 15.42 -29.72 44.37
N ILE A 28 16.52 -28.95 44.23
CA ILE A 28 16.47 -27.58 43.74
C ILE A 28 16.17 -27.56 42.24
N GLN A 29 16.74 -28.50 41.48
CA GLN A 29 16.49 -28.63 40.05
C GLN A 29 15.01 -28.88 39.75
N LYS A 30 14.34 -29.78 40.51
CA LYS A 30 12.91 -30.05 40.39
C LYS A 30 12.05 -28.83 40.69
N GLY A 31 12.39 -28.08 41.74
CA GLY A 31 11.70 -26.83 42.09
C GLY A 31 11.84 -25.76 41.02
N VAL A 32 13.05 -25.58 40.46
CA VAL A 32 13.30 -24.64 39.36
C VAL A 32 12.51 -25.04 38.11
N GLN A 33 12.47 -26.33 37.76
CA GLN A 33 11.73 -26.82 36.60
C GLN A 33 10.22 -26.56 36.73
N GLN A 34 9.64 -26.75 37.91
CA GLN A 34 8.23 -26.42 38.16
C GLN A 34 7.94 -24.93 38.02
N VAL A 35 8.81 -24.07 38.56
CA VAL A 35 8.66 -22.61 38.43
C VAL A 35 8.77 -22.17 36.98
N VAL A 36 9.73 -22.72 36.21
CA VAL A 36 9.91 -22.41 34.78
C VAL A 36 8.68 -22.85 33.98
N ARG A 37 8.16 -24.06 34.25
CA ARG A 37 6.95 -24.56 33.58
C ARG A 37 5.73 -23.69 33.89
N GLY A 38 5.52 -23.35 35.16
CA GLY A 38 4.45 -22.44 35.57
C GLY A 38 4.64 -21.00 35.06
N ALA A 39 5.87 -20.57 34.79
CA ALA A 39 6.14 -19.30 34.14
C ALA A 39 5.78 -19.33 32.64
N PHE A 40 6.10 -20.41 31.93
CA PHE A 40 5.67 -20.59 30.53
C PHE A 40 4.15 -20.66 30.38
N ASP A 41 3.45 -21.28 31.31
CA ASP A 41 1.98 -21.32 31.31
C ASP A 41 1.33 -19.94 31.53
N ARG A 42 2.06 -18.99 32.14
CA ARG A 42 1.62 -17.60 32.34
C ARG A 42 1.96 -16.68 31.17
N LEU A 43 2.79 -17.14 30.23
CA LEU A 43 3.12 -16.41 29.02
C LEU A 43 2.10 -16.77 27.93
N GLU A 44 1.67 -15.78 27.15
CA GLU A 44 0.85 -16.00 25.95
C GLU A 44 1.74 -16.54 24.82
N LEU A 45 2.13 -17.80 24.95
CA LEU A 45 2.97 -18.46 23.95
C LEU A 45 2.12 -18.86 22.75
N VAL A 46 2.53 -18.40 21.58
CA VAL A 46 2.00 -18.88 20.30
C VAL A 46 2.97 -19.92 19.76
N SER A 47 2.46 -21.05 19.29
CA SER A 47 3.32 -22.07 18.70
C SER A 47 3.98 -21.51 17.43
N ARG A 48 5.16 -22.04 17.08
CA ARG A 48 5.84 -21.60 15.85
C ARG A 48 4.99 -21.90 14.61
N GLU A 49 4.30 -23.04 14.63
CA GLU A 49 3.41 -23.48 13.57
C GLU A 49 2.24 -22.50 13.38
N ASP A 50 1.56 -22.10 14.46
CA ASP A 50 0.45 -21.14 14.40
C ASP A 50 0.91 -19.77 13.88
N PHE A 51 2.10 -19.32 14.31
CA PHE A 51 2.68 -18.08 13.79
C PHE A 51 2.94 -18.14 12.29
N ASP A 52 3.51 -19.25 11.81
CA ASP A 52 3.81 -19.43 10.39
C ASP A 52 2.50 -19.52 9.57
N ILE A 53 1.44 -20.13 10.10
CA ILE A 53 0.10 -20.15 9.49
C ILE A 53 -0.46 -18.72 9.37
N LEU A 54 -0.41 -17.94 10.44
CA LEU A 54 -0.90 -16.55 10.42
C LEU A 54 -0.11 -15.69 9.41
N MET A 55 1.19 -15.93 9.30
CA MET A 55 2.04 -15.26 8.31
C MET A 55 1.60 -15.56 6.87
N ASP A 56 1.33 -16.84 6.56
CA ASP A 56 0.83 -17.25 5.25
C ASP A 56 -0.55 -16.64 4.95
N VAL A 57 -1.47 -16.66 5.91
CA VAL A 57 -2.78 -16.00 5.78
C VAL A 57 -2.62 -14.50 5.50
N LEU A 58 -1.71 -13.82 6.21
CA LEU A 58 -1.43 -12.41 6.01
C LEU A 58 -0.88 -12.13 4.60
N GLN A 59 0.06 -12.95 4.12
CA GLN A 59 0.60 -12.85 2.77
C GLN A 59 -0.47 -13.02 1.69
N ARG A 60 -1.33 -14.04 1.82
CA ARG A 60 -2.45 -14.28 0.91
C ARG A 60 -3.43 -13.11 0.90
N THR A 61 -3.73 -12.57 2.08
CA THR A 61 -4.63 -11.42 2.23
C THR A 61 -4.05 -10.19 1.54
N ARG A 62 -2.76 -9.90 1.75
CA ARG A 62 -2.07 -8.81 1.07
C ARG A 62 -2.12 -8.96 -0.45
N SER A 63 -1.79 -10.14 -0.96
CA SER A 63 -1.85 -10.43 -2.40
C SER A 63 -3.25 -10.22 -2.97
N ARG A 64 -4.29 -10.66 -2.24
CA ARG A 64 -5.68 -10.46 -2.63
C ARG A 64 -6.08 -8.98 -2.63
N VAL A 65 -5.65 -8.21 -1.64
CA VAL A 65 -5.89 -6.75 -1.58
C VAL A 65 -5.27 -6.07 -2.79
N GLU A 66 -3.99 -6.32 -3.07
CA GLU A 66 -3.30 -5.74 -4.22
C GLU A 66 -3.98 -6.13 -5.56
N ALA A 67 -4.52 -7.34 -5.68
CA ALA A 67 -5.24 -7.78 -6.86
C ALA A 67 -6.59 -7.05 -7.03
N LEU A 68 -7.31 -6.81 -5.94
CA LEU A 68 -8.56 -6.06 -5.94
C LEU A 68 -8.33 -4.58 -6.23
N GLU A 69 -7.30 -3.96 -5.64
CA GLU A 69 -6.92 -2.57 -5.95
C GLU A 69 -6.66 -2.37 -7.44
N ARG A 70 -5.95 -3.30 -8.09
CA ARG A 70 -5.73 -3.27 -9.55
C ARG A 70 -7.02 -3.40 -10.35
N GLN A 71 -7.94 -4.28 -9.92
CA GLN A 71 -9.24 -4.45 -10.59
C GLN A 71 -10.09 -3.18 -10.47
N VAL A 72 -10.14 -2.57 -9.29
CA VAL A 72 -10.86 -1.31 -9.06
C VAL A 72 -10.28 -0.21 -9.94
N ALA A 73 -8.96 -0.01 -9.96
CA ALA A 73 -8.33 1.00 -10.80
C ALA A 73 -8.63 0.80 -12.30
N SER A 74 -8.64 -0.46 -12.77
CA SER A 74 -9.00 -0.78 -14.16
C SER A 74 -10.46 -0.44 -14.46
N LEU A 75 -11.37 -0.68 -13.53
CA LEU A 75 -12.79 -0.38 -13.69
C LEU A 75 -13.05 1.12 -13.65
N GLU A 76 -12.43 1.84 -12.72
CA GLU A 76 -12.48 3.30 -12.64
C GLU A 76 -12.03 3.94 -13.96
N ALA A 77 -10.90 3.51 -14.51
CA ALA A 77 -10.40 4.00 -15.80
C ALA A 77 -11.36 3.68 -16.97
N ALA A 78 -11.99 2.51 -16.99
CA ALA A 78 -12.94 2.13 -18.03
C ALA A 78 -14.24 2.97 -17.97
N VAL A 79 -14.70 3.30 -16.76
CA VAL A 79 -15.86 4.16 -16.54
C VAL A 79 -15.55 5.60 -16.97
N GLU A 80 -14.38 6.13 -16.62
CA GLU A 80 -13.94 7.46 -17.08
C GLU A 80 -13.87 7.53 -18.61
N ALA A 81 -13.27 6.52 -19.25
CA ALA A 81 -13.19 6.44 -20.71
C ALA A 81 -14.58 6.43 -21.37
N SER A 82 -15.53 5.65 -20.82
CA SER A 82 -16.91 5.56 -21.32
C SER A 82 -17.68 6.86 -21.13
N SER A 83 -17.46 7.57 -20.01
CA SER A 83 -18.06 8.88 -19.74
C SER A 83 -17.51 9.96 -20.68
N ASN A 84 -16.22 9.90 -21.03
CA ASN A 84 -15.58 10.90 -21.88
C ASN A 84 -15.98 10.76 -23.35
N THR A 85 -16.27 9.54 -23.83
CA THR A 85 -16.79 9.30 -25.19
C THR A 85 -18.21 9.83 -25.42
N ALA A 86 -18.99 10.11 -24.36
CA ALA A 86 -20.33 10.70 -24.48
C ALA A 86 -20.31 12.23 -24.60
N SER A 87 -19.15 12.89 -24.46
CA SER A 87 -19.01 14.36 -24.44
C SER A 87 -18.27 14.94 -25.64
N THR A 88 -18.12 14.20 -26.75
CA THR A 88 -17.65 14.80 -28.00
C THR A 88 -18.85 15.32 -28.78
N PRO A 89 -18.98 16.66 -28.99
CA PRO A 89 -19.98 17.20 -29.89
C PRO A 89 -19.74 16.59 -31.27
N VAL A 90 -20.77 15.95 -31.80
CA VAL A 90 -20.88 15.66 -33.22
C VAL A 90 -21.00 17.03 -33.91
N GLU A 91 -19.86 17.68 -34.16
CA GLU A 91 -19.80 18.77 -35.13
C GLU A 91 -20.18 18.16 -36.48
N ALA A 92 -21.32 18.63 -36.96
CA ALA A 92 -22.04 18.11 -38.09
C ALA A 92 -21.19 18.16 -39.36
N GLU A 93 -20.67 17.01 -39.77
CA GLU A 93 -20.20 16.80 -41.14
C GLU A 93 -21.43 16.52 -42.04
N VAL A 94 -21.99 17.57 -42.62
CA VAL A 94 -22.96 17.55 -43.73
C VAL A 94 -22.52 18.65 -44.73
N PRO A 95 -22.50 18.38 -46.05
CA PRO A 95 -21.34 18.58 -46.96
C PRO A 95 -21.22 19.98 -47.59
N PRO A 96 -20.06 20.35 -48.17
CA PRO A 96 -19.92 21.59 -48.91
C PRO A 96 -20.48 21.42 -50.33
N ALA A 97 -21.54 22.16 -50.67
CA ALA A 97 -21.93 22.41 -52.05
C ALA A 97 -21.96 23.93 -52.33
N PRO A 98 -21.56 24.37 -53.54
CA PRO A 98 -20.96 25.68 -53.78
C PRO A 98 -21.96 26.69 -54.35
N VAL A 99 -21.83 27.98 -54.02
CA VAL A 99 -22.16 29.11 -54.93
C VAL A 99 -21.58 30.43 -54.40
N HIS A 100 -20.94 31.16 -55.32
CA HIS A 100 -20.25 32.46 -55.17
C HIS A 100 -21.25 33.66 -55.21
N PRO A 101 -20.83 34.91 -55.54
CA PRO A 101 -20.15 35.93 -54.71
C PRO A 101 -20.89 37.31 -54.77
N SER A 102 -20.40 38.34 -54.04
CA SER A 102 -20.55 39.81 -54.24
C SER A 102 -20.82 40.52 -52.91
N GLY A 103 -20.21 41.65 -52.53
CA GLY A 103 -19.26 42.52 -53.21
C GLY A 103 -18.63 43.52 -52.22
N THR A 104 -17.42 43.96 -52.59
CA THR A 104 -16.70 45.24 -52.37
C THR A 104 -17.46 46.31 -51.54
N THR A 105 -16.90 46.90 -50.47
CA THR A 105 -15.96 48.05 -50.55
C THR A 105 -15.21 48.32 -49.23
N LYS A 106 -13.91 48.63 -49.36
CA LYS A 106 -13.04 49.35 -48.39
C LYS A 106 -13.27 50.88 -48.56
N PRO A 107 -13.01 51.80 -47.60
CA PRO A 107 -11.66 52.26 -47.18
C PRO A 107 -11.51 52.42 -45.64
N THR A 108 -10.36 52.15 -45.00
CA THR A 108 -9.21 53.06 -44.72
C THR A 108 -9.44 54.13 -43.61
N SER A 109 -8.36 54.35 -42.84
CA SER A 109 -8.14 55.28 -41.70
C SER A 109 -8.41 54.68 -40.31
N ASP A 110 -7.51 54.67 -39.33
CA ASP A 110 -6.21 55.35 -39.17
C ASP A 110 -5.30 54.50 -38.25
N LYS A 111 -3.98 54.70 -38.37
CA LYS A 111 -2.89 54.16 -37.53
C LYS A 111 -2.68 55.14 -36.34
N PRO A 112 -1.61 55.09 -35.52
CA PRO A 112 -0.82 54.03 -34.88
C PRO A 112 -0.82 54.14 -33.32
N SER A 113 -0.11 53.23 -32.63
CA SER A 113 0.76 53.42 -31.42
C SER A 113 0.22 54.24 -30.22
N THR A 114 0.39 53.91 -28.93
CA THR A 114 1.51 53.35 -28.16
C THR A 114 1.08 53.36 -26.68
N ASP A 115 1.59 52.43 -25.87
CA ASP A 115 1.84 52.45 -24.40
C ASP A 115 1.74 50.96 -23.97
N ASP A 116 2.79 50.19 -23.67
CA ASP A 116 3.95 50.43 -22.79
C ASP A 116 3.54 51.08 -21.46
N THR A 117 3.31 50.27 -20.42
CA THR A 117 3.69 50.55 -19.02
C THR A 117 3.42 49.31 -18.14
N GLU A 118 4.52 48.80 -17.58
CA GLU A 118 4.73 48.04 -16.32
C GLU A 118 4.29 46.57 -16.18
#